data_AF-A0A522AWH6-F1
#
_entry.id   AF-A0A522AWH6-F1
#
_cell.length_a   1.000
_cell.length_b   1.000
_cell.length_c   1.000
_cell.angle_alpha   90.00
_cell.angle_beta   90.00
_cell.angle_gamma   90.00
#
_symmetry.space_group_name_H-M   'P 1'
#
loop_
_entity.id
_entity.type
_entity.pdbx_description
1 polymer ?
#
loop_
_entity_poly.entity_id
_entity_poly.type
_entity_poly.pdbx_seq_one_letter_code
_entity_poly.pdbx_strand_id
1 'polypeptide(L)'
;MTRARGGPADDGRARSVEGGPAAGAEVGDATDSGLHADGAPGAVLVIVSGPSGVGKDSVIEALRAKPRDPDYHYVVTCTTRPRRSYEVDGVHYRFLSREAFAALQGAGELLEANEVHG
;
A
#
# COMPACT_ATOMS: atom_id res chain seq x y z
N MET A 1 57.51 6.54 18.27
CA MET A 1 56.62 6.75 19.44
C MET A 1 55.70 7.92 19.12
N THR A 2 54.48 7.64 18.68
CA THR A 2 53.47 8.65 18.33
C THR A 2 52.16 8.21 18.95
N ARG A 3 51.65 9.03 19.88
CA ARG A 3 50.39 8.83 20.62
C ARG A 3 49.20 8.92 19.65
N ALA A 4 48.39 7.87 19.59
CA ALA A 4 47.02 7.96 19.07
C ALA A 4 46.06 8.29 20.23
N ARG A 5 45.23 9.31 20.03
CA ARG A 5 44.22 9.78 20.98
C ARG A 5 43.00 8.86 20.91
N GLY A 6 42.50 8.42 22.06
CA GLY A 6 41.22 7.71 22.17
C GLY A 6 40.06 8.63 21.87
N GLY A 7 39.13 8.18 21.02
CA GLY A 7 37.82 8.79 20.83
C GLY A 7 36.85 8.32 21.93
N PRO A 8 35.84 9.13 22.29
CA PRO A 8 34.90 8.78 23.34
C PRO A 8 33.90 7.72 22.87
N ALA A 9 33.47 6.88 23.81
CA ALA A 9 32.41 5.89 23.66
C ALA A 9 31.05 6.61 23.55
N ASP A 10 30.25 6.22 22.56
CA ASP A 10 28.86 6.65 22.37
C ASP A 10 27.94 5.78 23.23
N ASP A 11 27.39 6.38 24.28
CA ASP A 11 26.48 5.78 25.24
C ASP A 11 25.04 5.89 24.72
N GLY A 12 24.56 4.77 24.19
CA GLY A 12 23.20 4.62 23.67
C GLY A 12 22.13 5.11 24.63
N ARG A 13 21.46 6.21 24.24
CA ARG A 13 20.21 6.67 24.86
C ARG A 13 19.08 6.60 23.84
N ALA A 14 18.23 5.59 24.01
CA ALA A 14 16.98 5.44 23.27
C ALA A 14 16.09 6.69 23.47
N ARG A 15 15.60 7.26 22.36
CA ARG A 15 14.59 8.33 22.38
C ARG A 15 13.20 7.69 22.36
N SER A 16 12.52 7.71 23.50
CA SER A 16 11.10 7.42 23.61
C SER A 16 10.30 8.50 22.87
N VAL A 17 9.39 8.09 21.99
CA VAL A 17 8.39 8.98 21.40
C VAL A 17 7.07 8.70 22.09
N GLU A 18 6.62 9.63 22.92
CA GLU A 18 5.29 9.63 23.54
C GLU A 18 4.27 10.04 22.48
N GLY A 19 3.34 9.14 22.13
CA GLY A 19 2.19 9.44 21.28
C GLY A 19 1.06 10.01 22.14
N GLY A 20 0.87 11.34 22.08
CA GLY A 20 -0.30 12.00 22.64
C GLY A 20 -1.58 11.74 21.84
N PRO A 21 -2.77 11.90 22.44
CA PRO A 21 -4.05 11.59 21.80
C PRO A 21 -4.36 12.60 20.69
N ALA A 22 -4.75 12.08 19.51
CA ALA A 22 -5.22 12.89 18.40
C ALA A 22 -6.53 13.59 18.81
N ALA A 23 -6.50 14.92 18.75
CA ALA A 23 -7.62 15.80 19.06
C ALA A 23 -8.77 15.63 18.07
N GLY A 24 -9.98 15.93 18.56
CA GLY A 24 -11.25 15.69 17.91
C GLY A 24 -11.38 16.26 16.49
N ALA A 25 -11.99 15.46 15.62
CA ALA A 25 -12.60 15.92 14.38
C ALA A 25 -14.11 15.98 14.61
N GLU A 26 -14.66 17.18 14.46
CA GLU A 26 -16.09 17.45 14.54
C GLU A 26 -16.83 16.77 13.37
N VAL A 27 -18.00 16.19 13.67
CA VAL A 27 -18.83 15.46 12.71
C VAL A 27 -19.62 16.46 11.86
N GLY A 28 -19.18 16.64 10.62
CA GLY A 28 -19.91 17.37 9.57
C GLY A 28 -20.82 16.44 8.76
N ASP A 29 -21.98 16.99 8.40
CA ASP A 29 -23.12 16.44 7.66
C ASP A 29 -22.78 15.54 6.45
N ALA A 30 -23.55 14.46 6.32
CA ALA A 30 -23.41 13.40 5.34
C ALA A 30 -24.22 13.71 4.07
N THR A 31 -23.56 14.13 2.99
CA THR A 31 -24.10 14.03 1.63
C THR A 31 -23.00 13.72 0.62
N ASP A 32 -23.15 12.56 -0.03
CA ASP A 32 -22.62 12.14 -1.34
C ASP A 32 -21.48 12.97 -1.96
N SER A 33 -20.31 12.35 -2.15
CA SER A 33 -19.60 12.41 -3.44
C SER A 33 -18.27 11.65 -3.38
N GLY A 34 -18.22 10.52 -4.11
CA GLY A 34 -17.04 10.09 -4.85
C GLY A 34 -15.79 9.73 -4.04
N LEU A 35 -15.29 8.52 -4.25
CA LEU A 35 -13.89 8.18 -4.00
C LEU A 35 -12.99 9.07 -4.89
N HIS A 36 -12.73 10.31 -4.48
CA HIS A 36 -11.74 11.17 -5.09
C HIS A 36 -10.37 10.74 -4.57
N ALA A 37 -9.80 9.72 -5.21
CA ALA A 37 -8.34 9.67 -5.25
C ALA A 37 -7.93 10.83 -6.16
N ASP A 38 -7.35 11.89 -5.60
CA ASP A 38 -6.79 13.00 -6.38
C ASP A 38 -5.60 12.50 -7.21
N GLY A 39 -5.91 11.87 -8.34
CA GLY A 39 -4.95 11.66 -9.42
C GLY A 39 -4.59 13.01 -10.01
N ALA A 40 -3.41 13.10 -10.65
CA ALA A 40 -3.05 14.30 -11.38
C ALA A 40 -4.19 14.68 -12.35
N PRO A 41 -4.56 15.98 -12.49
CA PRO A 41 -5.63 16.39 -13.40
C PRO A 41 -5.46 15.77 -14.78
N GLY A 42 -6.46 15.02 -15.24
CA GLY A 42 -6.43 14.29 -16.52
C GLY A 42 -5.88 12.86 -16.47
N ALA A 43 -5.54 12.33 -15.28
CA ALA A 43 -5.18 10.92 -15.13
C ALA A 43 -6.36 9.99 -15.46
N VAL A 44 -6.05 8.87 -16.12
CA VAL A 44 -7.04 7.86 -16.55
C VAL A 44 -6.86 6.59 -15.74
N LEU A 45 -7.94 6.07 -15.17
CA LEU A 45 -7.98 4.73 -14.59
C LEU A 45 -8.11 3.69 -15.71
N VAL A 46 -7.10 2.82 -15.83
CA VAL A 46 -7.10 1.72 -16.80
C VAL A 46 -7.35 0.40 -16.07
N ILE A 47 -8.38 -0.33 -16.49
CA ILE A 47 -8.74 -1.65 -15.94
C ILE A 47 -8.49 -2.71 -17.01
N VAL A 48 -7.67 -3.71 -16.69
CA VAL A 48 -7.42 -4.88 -17.54
C VAL A 48 -8.20 -6.07 -16.99
N SER A 49 -9.26 -6.49 -17.69
CA SER A 49 -10.16 -7.56 -17.26
C SER A 49 -10.26 -8.70 -18.30
N GLY A 50 -10.67 -9.89 -17.85
CA GLY A 50 -10.81 -11.08 -18.68
C GLY A 50 -10.68 -12.40 -17.88
N PRO A 51 -11.05 -13.56 -18.46
CA PRO A 51 -11.01 -14.86 -17.77
C PRO A 51 -9.62 -15.27 -17.28
N SER A 52 -9.55 -16.26 -16.40
CA SER A 52 -8.26 -16.87 -16.02
C SER A 52 -7.55 -17.45 -17.26
N GLY A 53 -6.23 -17.32 -17.33
CA GLY A 53 -5.43 -17.81 -18.45
C GLY A 53 -5.35 -16.92 -19.70
N VAL A 54 -6.12 -15.81 -19.78
CA VAL A 54 -6.08 -14.89 -20.95
C VAL A 54 -4.80 -14.04 -21.04
N GLY A 55 -3.94 -14.07 -20.02
CA GLY A 55 -2.66 -13.34 -20.01
C GLY A 55 -2.67 -11.95 -19.35
N LYS A 56 -3.65 -11.64 -18.49
CA LYS A 56 -3.70 -10.37 -17.73
C LYS A 56 -2.42 -10.10 -16.95
N ASP A 57 -1.93 -11.12 -16.25
CA ASP A 57 -0.70 -11.02 -15.46
C ASP A 57 0.50 -10.73 -16.36
N SER A 58 0.57 -11.31 -17.56
CA SER A 58 1.63 -11.02 -18.53
C SER A 58 1.67 -9.56 -18.96
N VAL A 59 0.50 -8.92 -19.14
CA VAL A 59 0.39 -7.48 -19.43
C VAL A 59 0.90 -6.66 -18.24
N ILE A 60 0.50 -7.02 -17.03
CA ILE A 60 0.92 -6.34 -15.79
C ILE A 60 2.45 -6.45 -15.61
N GLU A 61 3.02 -7.63 -15.79
CA GLU A 61 4.47 -7.86 -15.67
C GLU A 61 5.24 -7.09 -16.75
N ALA A 62 4.74 -7.04 -17.98
CA ALA A 62 5.34 -6.23 -19.03
C ALA A 62 5.31 -4.72 -18.70
N LEU A 63 4.25 -4.23 -18.06
CA LEU A 63 4.17 -2.85 -17.57
C LEU A 63 5.12 -2.62 -16.39
N ARG A 64 5.30 -3.59 -15.49
CA ARG A 64 6.24 -3.48 -14.37
C ARG A 64 7.71 -3.53 -14.79
N ALA A 65 8.01 -4.22 -15.89
CA ALA A 65 9.37 -4.37 -16.41
C ALA A 65 9.90 -3.12 -17.12
N LYS A 66 9.02 -2.19 -17.51
CA LYS A 66 9.45 -0.89 -18.01
C LYS A 66 10.11 -0.09 -16.88
N PRO A 67 11.07 0.79 -17.19
CA PRO A 67 11.60 1.74 -16.21
C PRO A 67 10.47 2.48 -15.50
N ARG A 68 10.70 2.92 -14.26
CA ARG A 68 9.73 3.77 -13.54
C ARG A 68 9.41 4.97 -14.40
N ASP A 69 8.25 4.89 -15.04
CA ASP A 69 7.74 5.90 -15.94
C ASP A 69 6.81 6.79 -15.12
N PRO A 70 7.05 8.11 -15.05
CA PRO A 70 6.14 9.02 -14.37
C PRO A 70 4.72 8.99 -14.95
N ASP A 71 4.52 8.46 -16.15
CA ASP A 71 3.25 8.53 -16.87
C ASP A 71 2.21 7.49 -16.40
N TYR A 72 2.58 6.50 -15.57
CA TYR A 72 1.59 5.59 -14.98
C TYR A 72 1.97 5.07 -13.59
N HIS A 73 0.92 4.85 -12.79
CA HIS A 73 1.03 4.26 -11.46
C HIS A 73 0.30 2.91 -11.41
N TYR A 74 1.00 1.86 -11.01
CA TYR A 74 0.38 0.56 -10.78
C TYR A 74 -0.27 0.52 -9.38
N VAL A 75 -1.58 0.27 -9.32
CA VAL A 75 -2.31 0.14 -8.04
C VAL A 75 -1.98 -1.19 -7.38
N VAL A 76 -1.37 -1.15 -6.21
CA VAL A 76 -1.12 -2.34 -5.37
C VAL A 76 -2.40 -2.68 -4.62
N THR A 77 -2.99 -3.82 -4.93
CA THR A 77 -4.26 -4.28 -4.32
C THR A 77 -4.03 -5.03 -3.01
N CYS A 78 -5.10 -5.31 -2.27
CA CYS A 78 -5.06 -6.03 -1.00
C CYS A 78 -5.44 -7.50 -1.16
N THR A 79 -4.89 -8.38 -0.33
CA THR A 79 -5.30 -9.79 -0.26
C THR A 79 -5.17 -10.34 1.15
N THR A 80 -6.01 -11.32 1.51
CA THR A 80 -5.97 -12.03 2.79
C THR A 80 -5.24 -13.37 2.72
N ARG A 81 -4.84 -13.82 1.52
CA ARG A 81 -4.08 -15.05 1.40
C ARG A 81 -2.67 -14.87 1.98
N PRO A 82 -2.03 -15.95 2.48
CA PRO A 82 -0.62 -15.92 2.83
C PRO A 82 0.26 -15.49 1.65
N ARG A 83 1.25 -14.64 1.95
CA ARG A 83 2.32 -14.25 1.03
C ARG A 83 3.15 -15.48 0.64
N ARG A 84 3.41 -15.66 -0.66
CA ARG A 84 4.34 -16.69 -1.16
C ARG A 84 5.79 -16.22 -0.96
N SER A 85 6.74 -17.16 -0.93
CA SER A 85 8.15 -16.86 -0.63
C SER A 85 8.80 -15.83 -1.56
N TYR A 86 8.38 -15.79 -2.83
CA TYR A 86 8.90 -14.89 -3.85
C TYR A 86 8.19 -13.53 -3.90
N GLU A 87 7.11 -13.34 -3.13
CA GLU A 87 6.31 -12.11 -3.18
C GLU A 87 6.81 -11.08 -2.17
N VAL A 88 6.64 -9.81 -2.48
CA VAL A 88 7.04 -8.67 -1.64
C VAL A 88 5.79 -7.86 -1.30
N ASP A 89 5.58 -7.63 -0.01
CA ASP A 89 4.48 -6.81 0.51
C ASP A 89 4.63 -5.35 0.06
N GLY A 90 3.51 -4.72 -0.29
CA GLY A 90 3.49 -3.37 -0.85
C GLY A 90 3.98 -3.28 -2.30
N VAL A 91 4.39 -4.39 -2.92
CA VAL A 91 4.79 -4.46 -4.34
C VAL A 91 3.82 -5.34 -5.13
N HIS A 92 3.58 -6.56 -4.65
CA HIS A 92 2.70 -7.51 -5.32
C HIS A 92 1.25 -7.31 -4.86
N TYR A 93 1.08 -7.30 -3.54
CA TYR A 93 -0.15 -7.01 -2.82
C TYR A 93 0.20 -6.34 -1.50
N ARG A 94 -0.79 -5.72 -0.86
CA ARG A 94 -0.80 -5.55 0.60
C ARG A 94 -1.39 -6.81 1.20
N PHE A 95 -0.56 -7.57 1.93
CA PHE A 95 -0.99 -8.80 2.58
C PHE A 95 -1.60 -8.45 3.95
N LEU A 96 -2.92 -8.56 4.06
CA LEU A 96 -3.67 -8.19 5.25
C LEU A 96 -4.17 -9.42 5.99
N SER A 97 -4.45 -9.28 7.28
CA SER A 97 -5.27 -10.26 7.99
C SER A 97 -6.73 -10.16 7.51
N ARG A 98 -7.54 -11.20 7.79
CA ARG A 98 -8.97 -11.19 7.44
C ARG A 98 -9.70 -10.05 8.16
N GLU A 99 -9.33 -9.78 9.42
CA GLU A 99 -9.90 -8.71 10.23
C GLU A 99 -9.57 -7.34 9.66
N ALA A 100 -8.31 -7.11 9.27
CA ALA A 100 -7.88 -5.85 8.67
C ALA A 100 -8.57 -5.60 7.31
N PHE A 101 -8.71 -6.65 6.49
CA PHE A 101 -9.43 -6.54 5.22
C PHE A 101 -10.92 -6.22 5.44
N ALA A 102 -11.57 -6.88 6.41
CA ALA A 102 -12.96 -6.62 6.75
C ALA A 102 -13.19 -5.19 7.27
N ALA A 103 -12.22 -4.62 8.01
CA ALA A 103 -12.27 -3.23 8.44
C ALA A 103 -12.25 -2.25 7.26
N LEU A 104 -11.36 -2.45 6.28
CA LEU A 104 -11.32 -1.63 5.06
C LEU A 104 -12.62 -1.72 4.26
N GLN A 105 -13.18 -2.94 4.14
CA GLN A 105 -14.44 -3.16 3.45
C GLN A 105 -15.60 -2.47 4.15
N GLY A 106 -15.69 -2.57 5.48
CA GLY A 106 -16.72 -1.91 6.30
C GLY A 106 -16.62 -0.39 6.27
N ALA A 107 -15.42 0.15 6.06
CA ALA A 107 -15.16 1.59 5.90
C ALA A 107 -15.39 2.11 4.47
N GLY A 108 -15.68 1.24 3.49
CA GLY A 108 -15.84 1.66 2.10
C GLY A 108 -14.54 2.08 1.40
N GLU A 109 -13.39 1.63 1.89
CA GLU A 109 -12.06 1.99 1.36
C GLU A 109 -11.59 1.10 0.19
N LEU A 110 -12.42 0.14 -0.23
CA LEU A 110 -12.15 -0.75 -1.36
C LEU A 110 -13.06 -0.41 -2.53
N LEU A 111 -12.48 -0.22 -3.72
CA LEU A 111 -13.25 -0.01 -4.96
C LEU A 111 -13.99 -1.30 -5.37
N GLU A 112 -13.36 -2.46 -5.18
CA GLU A 112 -13.89 -3.77 -5.52
C GLU A 112 -13.28 -4.84 -4.60
N ALA A 113 -14.02 -5.91 -4.33
CA ALA A 113 -13.56 -7.06 -3.56
C ALA A 113 -14.30 -8.32 -4.00
N ASN A 114 -13.57 -9.44 -4.09
CA ASN A 114 -14.13 -10.73 -4.41
C ASN A 114 -13.50 -11.84 -3.58
N GLU A 115 -14.32 -12.83 -3.20
CA GLU A 115 -13.85 -14.05 -2.54
C GLU A 115 -13.38 -15.06 -3.58
N VAL A 116 -12.15 -15.55 -3.42
CA VAL A 116 -11.54 -16.49 -4.37
C VAL A 116 -10.92 -17.63 -3.57
N HIS A 117 -11.30 -18.86 -3.90
CA HIS A 117 -10.82 -20.11 -3.30
C HIS A 117 -11.29 -20.45 -1.87
N GLY A 118 -12.14 -19.63 -1.23
CA GLY A 118 -12.75 -19.89 0.10
C GLY A 118 -11.77 -19.83 1.28
#